data_AF-A0A7C6AJJ5-F1
#
_entry.id   AF-A0A7C6AJJ5-F1
#
_cell.length_a   1.000
_cell.length_b   1.000
_cell.length_c   1.000
_cell.angle_alpha   90.00
_cell.angle_beta   90.00
_cell.angle_gamma   90.00
#
_symmetry.space_group_name_H-M   'P 1'
#
loop_
_entity.id
_entity.type
_entity.pdbx_description
1 polymer ?
#
loop_
_entity_poly.entity_id
_entity_poly.type
_entity_poly.pdbx_seq_one_letter_code
_entity_poly.pdbx_strand_id
1 'polypeptide(L)'
;MSKTDWKYLVDTLLFICIVGIAFIGFLMGLVIPKGPSASESAKYFLGLHRHQWGNIHFYLSIVFVVLVIIHVILSWSWIRGKARQLFKRQGATMLVLTTMTAFLALFLFWAFYPRMPDAYEDYGVRAGRQARQRGFPENQSSLVIPGQMTLRDVEKATGIPAEEIAMAAALPAGTRIFPQVPSVC
;
A
#
# COMPACT_ATOMS: atom_id res chain seq x y z
N MET A 1 9.26 39.55 -16.62
CA MET A 1 7.95 39.17 -16.04
C MET A 1 7.67 40.03 -14.82
N SER A 2 6.47 40.56 -14.72
CA SER A 2 5.98 41.28 -13.55
C SER A 2 5.75 40.30 -12.38
N LYS A 3 5.68 40.80 -11.15
CA LYS A 3 5.34 39.99 -9.96
C LYS A 3 3.97 39.31 -10.11
N THR A 4 3.05 39.96 -10.83
CA THR A 4 1.71 39.43 -11.11
C THR A 4 1.77 38.25 -12.07
N ASP A 5 2.63 38.32 -13.09
CA ASP A 5 2.80 37.23 -14.07
C ASP A 5 3.34 35.97 -13.38
N TRP A 6 4.27 36.13 -12.42
CA TRP A 6 4.83 35.02 -11.65
C TRP A 6 3.78 34.35 -10.76
N LYS A 7 2.90 35.14 -10.13
CA LYS A 7 1.76 34.61 -9.36
C LYS A 7 0.81 33.83 -10.26
N TYR A 8 0.43 34.39 -11.41
CA TYR A 8 -0.44 33.73 -12.38
C TYR A 8 0.15 32.41 -12.89
N LEU A 9 1.46 32.38 -13.15
CA LEU A 9 2.15 31.16 -13.59
C LEU A 9 2.09 30.07 -12.52
N VAL A 10 2.43 30.41 -11.27
CA VAL A 10 2.39 29.44 -10.16
C VAL A 10 0.96 28.95 -9.92
N ASP A 11 -0.03 29.84 -9.97
CA ASP A 11 -1.45 29.48 -9.77
C ASP A 11 -1.95 28.56 -10.88
N THR A 12 -1.57 28.82 -12.13
CA THR A 12 -1.91 27.97 -13.28
C THR A 12 -1.26 26.59 -13.14
N LEU A 13 0.01 26.53 -12.75
CA LEU A 13 0.72 25.26 -12.56
C LEU A 13 0.12 24.46 -11.40
N LEU A 14 -0.29 25.12 -10.32
CA LEU A 14 -0.97 24.52 -9.18
C LEU A 14 -2.33 23.94 -9.60
N PHE A 15 -3.09 24.66 -10.43
CA PHE A 15 -4.35 24.18 -10.99
C PHE A 15 -4.17 22.95 -11.88
N ILE A 16 -3.15 22.93 -12.74
CA ILE A 16 -2.84 21.76 -13.57
C ILE A 16 -2.44 20.57 -12.67
N CYS A 17 -1.62 20.80 -11.65
CA CYS A 17 -1.20 19.76 -10.72
C CYS A 17 -2.39 19.15 -9.96
N ILE A 18 -3.30 19.96 -9.41
CA ILE A 18 -4.43 19.43 -8.65
C ILE A 18 -5.39 18.62 -9.52
N VAL A 19 -5.64 19.06 -10.76
CA VAL A 19 -6.45 18.30 -11.73
C VAL A 19 -5.76 16.97 -12.08
N GLY A 20 -4.44 16.99 -12.33
CA GLY A 20 -3.68 15.78 -12.61
C GLY A 20 -3.68 14.77 -11.44
N ILE A 21 -3.47 15.26 -10.21
CA ILE A 21 -3.51 14.43 -8.99
C ILE A 21 -4.91 13.82 -8.83
N ALA A 22 -5.96 14.63 -8.95
CA ALA A 22 -7.34 14.17 -8.82
C ALA A 22 -7.70 13.12 -9.88
N PHE A 23 -7.32 13.36 -11.14
CA PHE A 23 -7.54 12.42 -12.24
C PHE A 23 -6.84 11.08 -11.99
N ILE A 24 -5.55 11.09 -11.64
CA ILE A 24 -4.79 9.86 -11.35
C ILE A 24 -5.35 9.15 -10.11
N GLY A 25 -5.72 9.91 -9.08
CA GLY A 25 -6.33 9.37 -7.86
C GLY A 25 -7.66 8.69 -8.13
N PHE A 26 -8.52 9.29 -8.96
CA PHE A 26 -9.79 8.72 -9.38
C PHE A 26 -9.59 7.46 -10.24
N LEU A 27 -8.67 7.51 -11.19
CA LEU A 27 -8.29 6.37 -12.03
C LEU A 27 -7.80 5.19 -11.17
N MET A 28 -6.92 5.43 -10.20
CA MET A 28 -6.43 4.40 -9.29
C MET A 28 -7.48 3.92 -8.27
N GLY A 29 -8.43 4.77 -7.92
CA GLY A 29 -9.47 4.48 -6.93
C GLY A 29 -10.65 3.68 -7.49
N LEU A 30 -11.07 3.97 -8.73
CA LEU A 30 -12.27 3.40 -9.32
C LEU A 30 -12.01 2.45 -10.49
N VAL A 31 -10.93 2.66 -11.27
CA VAL A 31 -10.68 1.89 -12.49
C VAL A 31 -9.83 0.65 -12.22
N ILE A 32 -8.87 0.73 -11.29
CA ILE A 32 -8.00 -0.40 -10.96
C ILE A 32 -8.57 -1.13 -9.73
N PRO A 33 -9.09 -2.37 -9.87
CA PRO A 33 -9.65 -3.11 -8.76
C PRO A 33 -8.60 -3.34 -7.66
N LYS A 34 -9.01 -3.09 -6.41
CA LYS A 34 -8.22 -3.36 -5.21
C LYS A 34 -8.48 -4.80 -4.75
N GLY A 35 -7.44 -5.63 -4.68
CA GLY A 35 -7.55 -6.95 -4.04
C GLY A 35 -6.56 -8.00 -4.58
N PRO A 36 -6.18 -9.01 -3.77
CA PRO A 36 -5.30 -10.11 -4.20
C PRO A 36 -5.91 -11.02 -5.27
N SER A 37 -7.24 -10.97 -5.48
CA SER A 37 -7.99 -11.77 -6.45
C SER A 37 -8.16 -11.11 -7.82
N ALA A 38 -7.69 -9.87 -8.00
CA ALA A 38 -7.60 -9.28 -9.34
C ALA A 38 -6.50 -10.02 -10.10
N SER A 39 -6.83 -10.62 -11.24
CA SER A 39 -5.86 -11.28 -12.12
C SER A 39 -4.64 -10.38 -12.34
N GLU A 40 -3.44 -10.94 -12.46
CA GLU A 40 -2.22 -10.15 -12.71
C GLU A 40 -2.39 -9.16 -13.88
N SER A 41 -3.23 -9.49 -14.87
CA SER A 41 -3.63 -8.62 -15.99
C SER A 41 -4.56 -7.45 -15.63
N ALA A 42 -5.41 -7.57 -14.60
CA ALA A 42 -6.32 -6.51 -14.15
C ALA A 42 -5.61 -5.42 -13.31
N LYS A 43 -4.33 -5.62 -12.97
CA LYS A 43 -3.47 -4.64 -12.27
C LYS A 43 -2.76 -3.68 -13.24
N TYR A 44 -2.91 -3.89 -14.55
CA TYR A 44 -2.36 -3.04 -15.60
C TYR A 44 -3.47 -2.16 -16.18
N PHE A 45 -3.23 -0.85 -16.21
CA PHE A 45 -4.09 0.10 -16.90
C PHE A 45 -3.23 0.97 -17.80
N LEU A 46 -3.58 1.05 -19.10
CA LEU A 46 -2.77 1.71 -20.15
C LEU A 46 -1.32 1.18 -20.23
N GLY A 47 -1.10 -0.12 -19.98
CA GLY A 47 0.23 -0.74 -20.02
C GLY A 47 1.13 -0.44 -18.82
N LEU A 48 0.70 0.42 -17.89
CA LEU A 48 1.41 0.68 -16.63
C LEU A 48 0.78 -0.10 -15.47
N HIS A 49 1.63 -0.68 -14.63
CA HIS A 49 1.20 -1.35 -13.41
C HIS A 49 0.67 -0.32 -12.39
N ARG A 50 -0.33 -0.68 -11.57
CA ARG A 50 -0.87 0.17 -10.48
C ARG A 50 0.22 0.86 -9.65
N HIS A 51 1.31 0.15 -9.40
CA HIS A 51 2.43 0.69 -8.62
C HIS A 51 3.11 1.88 -9.32
N GLN A 52 3.25 1.85 -10.64
CA GLN A 52 3.86 2.94 -11.40
C GLN A 52 2.95 4.18 -11.44
N TRP A 53 1.64 4.00 -11.61
CA TRP A 53 0.66 5.07 -11.45
C TRP A 53 0.71 5.69 -10.05
N GLY A 54 0.90 4.87 -9.01
CA GLY A 54 1.14 5.31 -7.65
C GLY A 54 2.39 6.17 -7.51
N ASN A 55 3.50 5.78 -8.15
CA ASN A 55 4.74 6.56 -8.12
C ASN A 55 4.57 7.91 -8.83
N ILE A 56 3.90 7.97 -9.98
CA ILE A 56 3.61 9.24 -10.68
C ILE A 56 2.73 10.13 -9.79
N HIS A 57 1.67 9.56 -9.21
CA HIS A 57 0.79 10.29 -8.28
C HIS A 57 1.55 10.86 -7.07
N PHE A 58 2.49 10.08 -6.53
CA PHE A 58 3.32 10.48 -5.40
C PHE A 58 4.25 11.64 -5.74
N TYR A 59 5.02 11.56 -6.83
CA TYR A 59 5.89 12.66 -7.26
C TYR A 59 5.09 13.92 -7.61
N LEU A 60 3.94 13.76 -8.26
CA LEU A 60 3.05 14.89 -8.57
C LEU A 60 2.53 15.55 -7.28
N SER A 61 2.23 14.77 -6.25
CA SER A 61 1.83 15.27 -4.93
C SER A 61 2.94 16.05 -4.24
N ILE A 62 4.21 15.59 -4.33
CA ILE A 62 5.36 16.35 -3.81
C ILE A 62 5.49 17.70 -4.51
N VAL A 63 5.43 17.71 -5.85
CA VAL A 63 5.50 18.95 -6.64
C VAL A 63 4.36 19.90 -6.25
N PHE A 64 3.15 19.38 -6.10
CA PHE A 64 2.01 20.17 -5.65
C PHE A 64 2.22 20.81 -4.27
N VAL A 65 2.74 20.06 -3.29
CA VAL A 65 3.05 20.61 -1.96
C VAL A 65 4.07 21.75 -2.04
N VAL A 66 5.14 21.57 -2.83
CA VAL A 66 6.15 22.62 -3.04
C VAL A 66 5.53 23.85 -3.69
N LEU A 67 4.69 23.68 -4.72
CA LEU A 67 4.00 24.78 -5.38
C LEU A 67 3.02 25.51 -4.46
N VAL A 68 2.33 24.81 -3.57
CA VAL A 68 1.47 25.42 -2.54
C VAL A 68 2.28 26.30 -1.60
N ILE A 69 3.45 25.84 -1.14
CA ILE A 69 4.34 26.64 -0.29
C ILE A 69 4.76 27.92 -1.03
N ILE A 70 5.22 27.78 -2.28
CA ILE A 70 5.61 28.92 -3.12
C ILE A 70 4.42 29.88 -3.31
N HIS A 71 3.25 29.37 -3.67
CA HIS A 71 2.01 30.15 -3.82
C HIS A 71 1.69 30.98 -2.57
N VAL A 72 1.77 30.38 -1.38
CA VAL A 72 1.51 31.06 -0.11
C VAL A 72 2.51 32.18 0.15
N ILE A 73 3.80 31.94 -0.11
CA ILE A 73 4.85 32.96 0.04
C ILE A 73 4.61 34.13 -0.93
N LEU A 74 4.31 33.85 -2.20
CA LEU A 74 3.99 34.85 -3.22
C LEU A 74 2.72 35.66 -2.90
N SER A 75 1.77 35.04 -2.20
CA SER A 75 0.49 35.65 -1.82
C SER A 75 0.46 36.20 -0.40
N TRP A 76 1.60 36.21 0.30
CA TRP A 76 1.71 36.64 1.69
C TRP A 76 1.19 38.06 1.97
N SER A 77 1.38 39.00 1.05
CA SER A 77 0.85 40.37 1.18
C SER A 77 -0.68 40.40 1.18
N TRP A 78 -1.31 39.62 0.31
CA TRP A 78 -2.76 39.46 0.24
C TRP A 78 -3.30 38.78 1.49
N ILE A 79 -2.63 37.71 1.96
CA ILE A 79 -2.98 37.00 3.19
C ILE A 79 -2.97 37.95 4.39
N ARG A 80 -1.92 38.76 4.58
CA ARG A 80 -1.86 39.75 5.67
C ARG A 80 -2.95 40.82 5.55
N GLY A 81 -3.29 41.24 4.33
CA GLY A 81 -4.40 42.16 4.08
C GLY A 81 -5.74 41.56 4.50
N LYS A 82 -6.03 40.35 4.05
CA LYS A 82 -7.27 39.62 4.35
C LYS A 82 -7.38 39.22 5.81
N ALA A 83 -6.29 38.78 6.43
CA ALA A 83 -6.24 38.47 7.86
C ALA A 83 -6.68 39.69 8.69
N ARG A 84 -6.08 40.87 8.46
CA ARG A 84 -6.46 42.11 9.17
C ARG A 84 -7.92 42.50 8.96
N GLN A 85 -8.46 42.28 7.76
CA GLN A 85 -9.86 42.56 7.44
C GLN A 85 -10.82 41.58 8.16
N LEU A 86 -10.50 40.28 8.18
CA LEU A 86 -11.27 39.27 8.90
C LEU A 86 -11.27 39.56 10.40
N PHE A 87 -10.09 39.77 11.00
CA PHE A 87 -9.96 39.99 12.44
C PHE A 87 -10.71 41.23 12.96
N LYS A 88 -10.88 42.26 12.14
CA LYS A 88 -11.60 43.48 12.56
C LYS A 88 -13.12 43.35 12.59
N ARG A 89 -13.72 42.46 11.80
CA ARG A 89 -15.18 42.48 11.58
C ARG A 89 -15.89 41.36 12.31
N GLN A 90 -15.56 40.07 12.07
CA GLN A 90 -16.12 38.88 12.76
C GLN A 90 -15.24 37.61 12.54
N GLY A 91 -13.92 37.78 12.41
CA GLY A 91 -13.02 36.75 11.86
C GLY A 91 -12.82 35.50 12.71
N ALA A 92 -12.90 35.62 14.04
CA ALA A 92 -12.76 34.47 14.93
C ALA A 92 -13.89 33.45 14.74
N THR A 93 -15.14 33.92 14.59
CA THR A 93 -16.30 33.04 14.37
C THR A 93 -16.20 32.33 13.03
N MET A 94 -15.89 33.05 11.94
CA MET A 94 -15.72 32.45 10.61
C MET A 94 -14.56 31.45 10.55
N LEU A 95 -13.46 31.74 11.24
CA LEU A 95 -12.30 30.84 11.30
C LEU A 95 -12.63 29.59 12.10
N VAL A 96 -13.23 29.72 13.29
CA VAL A 96 -13.71 28.60 14.11
C VAL A 96 -14.71 27.75 13.33
N LEU A 97 -15.66 28.36 12.61
CA LEU A 97 -16.67 27.65 11.83
C LEU A 97 -16.06 26.91 10.64
N THR A 98 -15.09 27.51 9.95
CA THR A 98 -14.36 26.85 8.86
C THR A 98 -13.52 25.68 9.38
N THR A 99 -12.81 25.87 10.50
CA THR A 99 -12.03 24.82 11.14
C THR A 99 -12.91 23.69 11.65
N MET A 100 -14.03 24.01 12.31
CA MET A 100 -15.04 23.02 12.74
C MET A 100 -15.62 22.24 11.57
N THR A 101 -15.93 22.92 10.47
CA THR A 101 -16.43 22.28 9.25
C THR A 101 -15.39 21.30 8.66
N ALA A 102 -14.12 21.69 8.62
CA ALA A 102 -13.04 20.81 8.16
C ALA A 102 -12.87 19.57 9.06
N PHE A 103 -12.87 19.75 10.38
CA PHE A 103 -12.82 18.65 11.34
C PHE A 103 -14.03 17.73 11.25
N LEU A 104 -15.23 18.30 11.09
CA LEU A 104 -16.46 17.53 10.90
C LEU A 104 -16.39 16.72 9.61
N ALA A 105 -15.93 17.30 8.51
CA ALA A 105 -15.77 16.59 7.24
C ALA A 105 -14.77 15.41 7.36
N LEU A 106 -13.63 15.62 8.02
CA LEU A 106 -12.64 14.57 8.32
C LEU A 106 -13.23 13.47 9.19
N PHE A 107 -13.97 13.83 10.24
CA PHE A 107 -14.62 12.89 11.13
C PHE A 107 -15.68 12.07 10.42
N LEU A 108 -16.55 12.72 9.64
CA LEU A 108 -17.58 12.05 8.84
C LEU A 108 -16.94 11.13 7.80
N PHE A 109 -15.88 11.58 7.12
CA PHE A 109 -15.14 10.71 6.20
C PHE A 109 -14.60 9.48 6.92
N TRP A 110 -13.97 9.62 8.09
CA TRP A 110 -13.44 8.49 8.86
C TRP A 110 -14.53 7.55 9.41
N ALA A 111 -15.67 8.10 9.84
CA ALA A 111 -16.79 7.34 10.40
C ALA A 111 -17.53 6.56 9.31
N PHE A 112 -17.75 7.18 8.15
CA PHE A 112 -18.43 6.58 7.01
C PHE A 112 -17.49 5.89 6.03
N TYR A 113 -16.17 5.94 6.22
CA TYR A 113 -15.24 5.17 5.40
C TYR A 113 -15.55 3.69 5.60
N PRO A 114 -16.03 2.97 4.57
CA PRO A 114 -16.44 1.59 4.71
C PRO A 114 -15.22 0.76 5.11
N ARG A 115 -15.13 0.44 6.40
CA ARG A 115 -14.15 -0.52 6.92
C ARG A 115 -14.68 -1.88 6.48
N MET A 116 -14.02 -2.48 5.49
CA MET A 116 -14.26 -3.86 5.09
C MET A 116 -13.14 -4.73 5.67
N PRO A 117 -13.16 -5.07 6.98
CA PRO A 117 -12.20 -5.99 7.57
C PRO A 117 -12.29 -7.39 6.93
N ASP A 118 -13.49 -7.77 6.47
CA ASP A 118 -13.83 -9.09 5.93
C ASP A 118 -13.12 -9.43 4.61
N ALA A 119 -12.65 -8.42 3.87
CA ALA A 119 -11.96 -8.60 2.59
C ALA A 119 -10.58 -9.30 2.75
N TYR A 120 -10.05 -9.37 3.97
CA TYR A 120 -8.77 -10.02 4.29
C TYR A 120 -8.90 -11.22 5.22
N GLU A 121 -10.08 -11.53 5.77
CA GLU A 121 -10.24 -12.68 6.67
C GLU A 121 -10.12 -14.03 5.95
N ASP A 122 -10.53 -14.11 4.68
CA ASP A 122 -10.47 -15.32 3.87
C ASP A 122 -9.22 -15.36 2.95
N TYR A 123 -8.31 -14.40 3.12
CA TYR A 123 -7.05 -14.30 2.38
C TYR A 123 -6.10 -15.44 2.78
N GLY A 124 -5.67 -16.23 1.79
CA GLY A 124 -4.78 -17.39 1.98
C GLY A 124 -5.50 -18.71 2.33
N VAL A 125 -6.72 -18.65 2.86
CA VAL A 125 -7.48 -19.84 3.29
C VAL A 125 -7.95 -20.68 2.09
N ARG A 126 -8.30 -20.04 0.97
CA ARG A 126 -8.80 -20.74 -0.23
C ARG A 126 -7.74 -21.55 -0.97
N ALA A 127 -6.49 -21.06 -1.02
CA ALA A 127 -5.39 -21.79 -1.66
C ALA A 127 -5.08 -23.09 -0.90
N GLY A 128 -5.05 -23.04 0.43
CA GLY A 128 -4.86 -24.24 1.27
C GLY A 128 -6.06 -25.21 1.21
N ARG A 129 -7.29 -24.69 1.17
CA ARG A 129 -8.51 -25.52 1.14
C ARG A 129 -8.74 -26.20 -0.21
N GLN A 130 -8.45 -25.52 -1.33
CA GLN A 130 -8.46 -26.14 -2.66
C GLN A 130 -7.36 -27.20 -2.81
N ALA A 131 -6.13 -26.94 -2.33
CA ALA A 131 -5.07 -27.96 -2.33
C ALA A 131 -5.46 -29.20 -1.51
N ARG A 132 -6.18 -29.01 -0.39
CA ARG A 132 -6.69 -30.10 0.45
C ARG A 132 -7.88 -30.84 -0.16
N GLN A 133 -8.79 -30.14 -0.84
CA GLN A 133 -9.96 -30.74 -1.50
C GLN A 133 -9.63 -31.40 -2.84
N ARG A 134 -8.57 -30.95 -3.53
CA ARG A 134 -8.14 -31.56 -4.79
C ARG A 134 -7.54 -32.96 -4.67
N GLY A 135 -7.58 -33.57 -3.47
CA GLY A 135 -7.31 -34.99 -3.23
C GLY A 135 -6.19 -35.51 -4.12
N PHE A 136 -4.95 -35.34 -3.69
CA PHE A 136 -3.81 -35.92 -4.39
C PHE A 136 -4.12 -37.39 -4.72
N PRO A 137 -3.99 -37.82 -5.99
CA PRO A 137 -4.31 -39.19 -6.37
C PRO A 137 -3.54 -40.14 -5.46
N GLU A 138 -4.29 -41.05 -4.82
CA GLU A 138 -3.87 -42.00 -3.77
C GLU A 138 -2.67 -42.90 -4.15
N ASN A 139 -2.22 -42.83 -5.40
CA ASN A 139 -1.12 -43.63 -5.94
C ASN A 139 0.23 -42.88 -6.06
N GLN A 140 0.31 -41.64 -5.57
CA GLN A 140 1.59 -41.03 -5.21
C GLN A 140 1.48 -40.64 -3.76
N SER A 141 2.25 -41.33 -2.90
CA SER A 141 2.51 -40.94 -1.52
C SER A 141 2.96 -39.48 -1.50
N SER A 142 2.00 -38.56 -1.40
CA SER A 142 2.23 -37.14 -1.38
C SER A 142 2.97 -36.84 -0.09
N LEU A 143 4.27 -36.60 -0.20
CA LEU A 143 5.06 -36.09 0.91
C LEU A 143 4.43 -34.76 1.32
N VAL A 144 3.60 -34.77 2.36
CA VAL A 144 3.09 -33.55 2.96
C VAL A 144 4.31 -32.92 3.61
N ILE A 145 4.87 -31.91 2.97
CA ILE A 145 5.99 -31.13 3.51
C ILE A 145 5.38 -30.03 4.38
N PRO A 146 5.26 -30.20 5.71
CA PRO A 146 5.00 -29.05 6.58
C PRO A 146 6.16 -28.06 6.41
N GLY A 147 5.90 -26.77 6.53
CA GLY A 147 6.92 -25.71 6.38
C GLY A 147 8.12 -25.81 7.34
N GLN A 148 8.12 -26.80 8.23
CA GLN A 148 9.26 -27.24 9.04
C GLN A 148 9.33 -28.78 8.99
N MET A 149 10.35 -29.34 8.32
CA MET A 149 10.70 -30.75 8.41
C MET A 149 12.21 -30.89 8.61
N THR A 150 12.64 -31.86 9.41
CA THR A 150 14.07 -32.18 9.51
C THR A 150 14.49 -33.07 8.34
N LEU A 151 15.77 -33.08 7.98
CA LEU A 151 16.28 -33.99 6.94
C LEU A 151 16.01 -35.47 7.25
N ARG A 152 15.88 -35.83 8.53
CA ARG A 152 15.46 -37.18 8.95
C ARG A 152 13.99 -37.47 8.70
N ASP A 153 13.12 -36.46 8.83
CA ASP A 153 11.70 -36.63 8.51
C ASP A 153 11.52 -36.84 7.01
N VAL A 154 12.38 -36.21 6.20
CA VAL A 154 12.47 -36.48 4.75
C VAL A 154 12.95 -37.91 4.50
N GLU A 155 14.07 -38.31 5.11
CA GLU A 155 14.64 -39.64 4.96
C GLU A 155 13.65 -40.75 5.33
N LYS A 156 12.94 -40.60 6.44
CA LYS A 156 11.90 -41.57 6.86
C LYS A 156 10.73 -41.66 5.89
N ALA A 157 10.42 -40.57 5.20
CA ALA A 157 9.25 -40.50 4.33
C ALA A 157 9.56 -40.82 2.87
N THR A 158 10.80 -40.61 2.40
CA THR A 158 11.24 -40.87 1.03
C THR A 158 12.15 -42.08 0.90
N GLY A 159 12.73 -42.57 2.01
CA GLY A 159 13.73 -43.63 2.03
C GLY A 159 15.12 -43.21 1.54
N ILE A 160 15.33 -41.93 1.23
CA ILE A 160 16.61 -41.40 0.74
C ILE A 160 17.44 -40.95 1.95
N PRO A 161 18.71 -41.39 2.10
CA PRO A 161 19.55 -41.01 3.23
C PRO A 161 19.68 -39.49 3.39
N ALA A 162 19.56 -38.99 4.62
CA ALA A 162 19.65 -37.56 4.91
C ALA A 162 20.98 -36.92 4.46
N GLU A 163 22.07 -37.70 4.44
CA GLU A 163 23.39 -37.26 3.97
C GLU A 163 23.42 -37.05 2.46
N GLU A 164 22.75 -37.91 1.69
CA GLU A 164 22.63 -37.77 0.23
C GLU A 164 21.83 -36.51 -0.12
N ILE A 165 20.75 -36.25 0.63
CA ILE A 165 19.95 -35.02 0.50
C ILE A 165 20.78 -33.79 0.87
N ALA A 166 21.55 -33.85 1.97
CA ALA A 166 22.38 -32.74 2.42
C ALA A 166 23.51 -32.41 1.43
N MET A 167 24.12 -33.44 0.85
CA MET A 167 25.18 -33.32 -0.16
C MET A 167 24.63 -32.78 -1.49
N ALA A 168 23.48 -33.29 -1.95
CA ALA A 168 22.79 -32.79 -3.13
C ALA A 168 22.31 -31.34 -2.96
N ALA A 169 21.93 -30.95 -1.75
CA ALA A 169 21.54 -29.58 -1.40
C ALA A 169 22.74 -28.65 -1.09
N ALA A 170 23.98 -29.13 -1.24
CA ALA A 170 25.22 -28.39 -0.99
C ALA A 170 25.28 -27.71 0.40
N LEU A 171 24.75 -28.38 1.43
CA LEU A 171 24.77 -27.85 2.79
C LEU A 171 26.20 -27.85 3.35
N PRO A 172 26.64 -26.79 4.06
CA PRO A 172 27.99 -26.70 4.60
C PRO A 172 28.26 -27.84 5.59
N ALA A 173 29.48 -28.39 5.53
CA ALA A 173 29.96 -29.45 6.45
C ALA A 173 29.95 -28.91 7.90
N GLY A 174 28.94 -29.30 8.67
CA GLY A 174 28.66 -28.74 10.00
C GLY A 174 27.20 -28.32 10.21
N THR A 175 26.36 -28.42 9.18
CA THR A 175 24.90 -28.23 9.32
C THR A 175 24.35 -29.26 10.31
N ARG A 176 23.75 -28.80 11.42
CA ARG A 176 23.18 -29.70 12.44
C ARG A 176 22.00 -30.47 11.82
N ILE A 177 22.25 -31.72 11.43
CA ILE A 177 21.21 -32.66 10.97
C ILE A 177 20.35 -33.15 12.17
N PHE A 178 20.76 -32.86 13.41
CA PHE A 178 20.15 -33.36 14.64
C PHE A 178 19.56 -32.23 15.50
N PRO A 179 18.28 -32.29 15.89
CA PRO A 179 17.81 -31.54 17.05
C PRO A 179 18.35 -32.18 18.34
N GLN A 180 18.87 -31.36 19.25
CA GLN A 180 19.17 -31.77 20.63
C GLN A 180 17.85 -32.23 21.27
N VAL A 181 17.73 -33.51 21.58
CA VAL A 181 16.69 -33.98 22.51
C VAL A 181 17.01 -33.31 23.86
N PRO A 182 16.14 -32.48 24.46
CA PRO A 182 16.37 -32.08 25.84
C PRO A 182 16.33 -33.37 26.66
N SER A 183 17.47 -33.70 27.27
CA SER A 183 17.61 -34.78 28.23
C SER A 183 16.59 -34.53 29.35
N VAL A 184 15.51 -35.30 29.33
CA VAL A 184 14.67 -35.50 30.50
C VAL A 184 15.47 -36.41 31.42
N CYS A 185 16.15 -35.79 32.39
CA CYS A 185 16.43 -36.24 33.76
C CYS A 185 17.26 -35.16 34.46
#